data_AF-A0A4Q6BB98-F1
#
_entry.id   AF-A0A4Q6BB98-F1
#
_cell.length_a   1.000
_cell.length_b   1.000
_cell.length_c   1.000
_cell.angle_alpha   90.00
_cell.angle_beta   90.00
_cell.angle_gamma   90.00
#
_symmetry.space_group_name_H-M   'P 1'
#
loop_
_entity.id
_entity.type
_entity.pdbx_description
1 polymer ?
#
loop_
_entity_poly.entity_id
_entity_poly.type
_entity_poly.pdbx_seq_one_letter_code
_entity_poly.pdbx_strand_id
1 'polypeptide(L)'
;FYSEAHRRMFEAALELKQIGQPVDVVQIGTWLKDRERLAQVGGMAYLTEVLDAAPVVANVVAYGKTIHEKWRIRQLIGTCQRVAAEGYLDYGVAQSFIDNAEQSIYNLARTQEGSSVERIRDVVLKAFRKLNDTIKRGGQITGISSGFKRYDMLTAGLHEGDLTIIAARPGMGKTSFVLNIAANVGKPQATGPNGEEEASVGVMVFSLEMPREQLANRMVCSEARVDVSKLRSGSIDRQDFEKLTRAAAALSALPIWIDDSPGLSLLELRAKVRRVQSEFERTDDNGVKTRRVGLIIIDYLQLMRGRDGVNSREQEISEISRGLKGLAKELKMPVIALSQLNRAVESRGDKSKRPQISDLRESGAIEQD
;
A
#
# COMPACT_ATOMS: atom_id res chain seq x y z
N PHE A 1 23.86 17.09 -7.97
CA PHE A 1 24.77 17.06 -9.13
C PHE A 1 25.89 16.04 -8.89
N TYR A 2 26.58 15.59 -9.95
CA TYR A 2 27.78 14.72 -9.83
C TYR A 2 29.05 15.58 -9.72
N SER A 3 29.24 16.50 -10.67
CA SER A 3 30.31 17.51 -10.61
C SER A 3 30.09 18.44 -9.41
N GLU A 4 31.16 18.66 -8.65
CA GLU A 4 31.15 19.62 -7.55
C GLU A 4 30.99 21.04 -8.07
N ALA A 5 31.63 21.40 -9.19
CA ALA A 5 31.45 22.70 -9.83
C ALA A 5 29.97 22.99 -10.13
N HIS A 6 29.24 22.02 -10.70
CA HIS A 6 27.80 22.16 -10.97
C HIS A 6 26.97 22.31 -9.70
N ARG A 7 27.34 21.63 -8.62
CA ARG A 7 26.69 21.78 -7.31
C ARG A 7 26.85 23.21 -6.79
N ARG A 8 28.07 23.76 -6.86
CA ARG A 8 28.38 25.12 -6.37
C ARG A 8 27.70 26.20 -7.22
N MET A 9 27.64 26.03 -8.54
CA MET A 9 26.87 26.92 -9.42
C MET A 9 25.38 26.91 -9.09
N PHE A 10 24.80 25.73 -8.86
CA PHE A 10 23.39 25.60 -8.50
C PHE A 10 23.08 26.18 -7.11
N GLU A 11 23.99 26.01 -6.15
CA GLU A 11 23.94 26.62 -4.81
C GLU A 11 23.91 28.16 -4.91
N ALA A 12 24.81 28.75 -5.70
CA ALA A 12 24.84 30.18 -5.97
C ALA A 12 23.50 30.66 -6.57
N ALA A 13 22.98 29.96 -7.57
CA ALA A 13 21.70 30.28 -8.20
C ALA A 13 20.52 30.23 -7.21
N LEU A 14 20.51 29.28 -6.28
CA LEU A 14 19.48 29.16 -5.25
C LEU A 14 19.56 30.31 -4.23
N GLU A 15 20.76 30.64 -3.75
CA GLU A 15 20.94 31.73 -2.78
C GLU A 15 20.59 33.09 -3.39
N LEU A 16 21.08 33.39 -4.60
CA LEU A 16 20.76 34.62 -5.32
C LEU A 16 19.24 34.77 -5.52
N LYS A 17 18.57 33.68 -5.87
CA LYS A 17 17.10 33.65 -5.98
C LYS A 17 16.41 33.92 -4.64
N GLN A 18 16.91 33.36 -3.54
CA GLN A 18 16.33 33.56 -2.20
C GLN A 18 16.42 35.01 -1.74
N ILE A 19 17.52 35.70 -2.06
CA ILE A 19 17.71 37.13 -1.72
C ILE A 19 17.11 38.09 -2.76
N GLY A 20 16.37 37.57 -3.76
CA GLY A 20 15.69 38.37 -4.78
C GLY A 20 16.61 39.00 -5.82
N GLN A 21 17.85 38.52 -5.95
CA GLN A 21 18.78 38.99 -6.96
C GLN A 21 18.60 38.23 -8.29
N PRO A 22 18.89 38.88 -9.44
CA PRO A 22 18.90 38.22 -10.73
C PRO A 22 19.87 37.03 -10.76
N VAL A 23 19.45 35.94 -11.37
CA VAL A 23 20.28 34.74 -11.57
C VAL A 23 20.81 34.77 -13.00
N ASP A 24 21.98 35.37 -13.19
CA ASP A 24 22.70 35.41 -14.46
C ASP A 24 24.19 35.06 -14.25
N VAL A 25 24.93 34.89 -15.35
CA VAL A 25 26.35 34.49 -15.33
C VAL A 25 27.22 35.48 -14.55
N VAL A 26 26.92 36.77 -14.60
CA VAL A 26 27.68 37.82 -13.91
C VAL A 26 27.43 37.77 -12.41
N GLN A 27 26.17 37.61 -11.99
CA GLN A 27 25.79 37.51 -10.58
C GLN A 27 26.31 36.23 -9.95
N ILE A 28 26.18 35.09 -10.64
CA ILE A 28 26.76 33.81 -10.18
C ILE A 28 28.29 33.92 -10.08
N GLY A 29 28.94 34.52 -11.07
CA GLY A 29 30.38 34.75 -11.08
C GLY A 29 30.86 35.60 -9.92
N THR A 30 30.18 36.72 -9.66
CA THR A 30 30.46 37.61 -8.52
C THR A 30 30.26 36.90 -7.20
N TRP A 31 29.13 36.22 -7.01
CA TRP A 31 28.82 35.45 -5.79
C TRP A 31 29.90 34.39 -5.49
N LEU A 32 30.38 33.69 -6.53
CA LEU A 32 31.44 32.69 -6.41
C LEU A 32 32.81 33.32 -6.14
N LYS A 33 33.08 34.51 -6.70
CA LYS A 33 34.34 35.24 -6.50
C LYS A 33 34.46 35.76 -5.07
N ASP A 34 33.39 36.36 -4.54
CA ASP A 34 33.35 36.92 -3.18
C ASP A 34 33.55 35.87 -2.09
N ARG A 35 33.28 34.60 -2.42
CA ARG A 35 33.49 33.43 -1.55
C ARG A 35 34.74 32.63 -1.89
N GLU A 36 35.62 33.14 -2.75
CA GLU A 36 36.85 32.48 -3.19
C GLU A 36 36.64 31.09 -3.85
N ARG A 37 35.45 30.85 -4.40
CA ARG A 37 35.03 29.57 -5.02
C ARG A 37 35.08 29.60 -6.55
N LEU A 38 35.26 30.77 -7.17
CA LEU A 38 35.23 30.94 -8.64
C LEU A 38 36.27 30.09 -9.37
N ALA A 39 37.51 30.03 -8.86
CA ALA A 39 38.55 29.19 -9.46
C ALA A 39 38.17 27.70 -9.40
N GLN A 40 37.48 27.28 -8.33
CA GLN A 40 37.10 25.89 -8.10
C GLN A 40 35.95 25.41 -9.02
N VAL A 41 35.32 26.32 -9.76
CA VAL A 41 34.33 25.98 -10.79
C VAL A 41 34.87 26.11 -12.21
N GLY A 42 36.15 26.42 -12.41
CA GLY A 42 36.74 26.65 -13.74
C GLY A 42 36.69 28.11 -14.23
N GLY A 43 36.35 29.06 -13.35
CA GLY A 43 36.33 30.49 -13.65
C GLY A 43 35.14 30.94 -14.51
N MET A 44 35.17 32.21 -14.94
CA MET A 44 34.11 32.81 -15.76
C MET A 44 33.94 32.14 -17.12
N ALA A 45 35.03 31.60 -17.68
CA ALA A 45 35.00 30.89 -18.96
C ALA A 45 34.07 29.68 -18.90
N TYR A 46 34.15 28.88 -17.82
CA TYR A 46 33.31 27.70 -17.65
C TYR A 46 31.83 28.05 -17.43
N LEU A 47 31.53 29.15 -16.72
CA LEU A 47 30.14 29.60 -16.58
C LEU A 47 29.52 29.96 -17.94
N THR A 48 30.32 30.53 -18.83
CA THR A 48 29.89 30.90 -20.19
C THR A 48 29.71 29.65 -21.06
N GLU A 49 30.62 28.69 -20.96
CA GLU A 49 30.50 27.38 -21.64
C GLU A 49 29.22 26.64 -21.24
N VAL A 50 28.86 26.64 -19.95
CA VAL A 50 27.61 26.02 -19.47
C VAL A 50 26.37 26.73 -20.03
N LEU A 51 26.43 28.05 -20.20
CA LEU A 51 25.34 28.81 -20.81
C LEU A 51 25.17 28.44 -22.30
N ASP A 52 26.27 28.35 -23.03
CA ASP A 52 26.29 28.02 -24.46
C ASP A 52 25.93 26.56 -24.74
N ALA A 53 26.20 25.65 -23.79
CA ALA A 53 25.89 24.23 -23.90
C ALA A 53 24.39 23.90 -23.77
N ALA A 54 23.54 24.85 -23.36
CA ALA A 54 22.10 24.65 -23.17
C ALA A 54 21.32 25.01 -24.45
N PRO A 55 20.87 24.02 -25.26
CA PRO A 55 20.37 24.31 -26.60
C PRO A 55 18.93 24.88 -26.61
N VAL A 56 18.10 24.55 -25.61
CA VAL A 56 16.70 25.03 -25.49
C VAL A 56 16.24 25.05 -24.02
N VAL A 57 15.89 26.23 -23.48
CA VAL A 57 15.40 26.41 -22.10
C VAL A 57 14.08 25.65 -21.82
N ALA A 58 13.27 25.42 -22.85
CA ALA A 58 11.97 24.73 -22.75
C ALA A 58 12.06 23.29 -22.19
N ASN A 59 13.22 22.63 -22.31
CA ASN A 59 13.41 21.24 -21.86
C ASN A 59 14.04 21.13 -20.46
N VAL A 60 14.17 22.22 -19.69
CA VAL A 60 14.81 22.23 -18.37
C VAL A 60 14.22 21.19 -17.41
N VAL A 61 12.91 20.94 -17.46
CA VAL A 61 12.24 19.93 -16.64
C VAL A 61 12.70 18.51 -16.99
N ALA A 62 12.84 18.20 -18.29
CA ALA A 62 13.31 16.91 -18.76
C ALA A 62 14.78 16.68 -18.33
N TYR A 63 15.65 17.68 -18.49
CA TYR A 63 17.04 17.60 -18.04
C TYR A 63 17.15 17.46 -16.52
N GLY A 64 16.35 18.21 -15.76
CA GLY A 64 16.25 18.07 -14.31
C GLY A 64 15.85 16.67 -13.89
N LYS A 65 14.86 16.07 -14.57
CA LYS A 65 14.45 14.68 -14.34
C LYS A 65 15.59 13.70 -14.59
N THR A 66 16.31 13.82 -15.71
CA THR A 66 17.48 12.98 -16.01
C THR A 66 18.57 13.11 -14.95
N ILE A 67 18.92 14.33 -14.53
CA ILE A 67 19.91 14.56 -13.47
C ILE A 67 19.47 13.91 -12.16
N HIS A 68 18.19 14.03 -11.81
CA HIS A 68 17.61 13.43 -10.61
C HIS A 68 17.64 11.90 -10.67
N GLU A 69 17.24 11.28 -11.79
CA GLU A 69 17.32 9.84 -12.01
C GLU A 69 18.75 9.32 -11.86
N LYS A 70 19.73 9.98 -12.48
CA LYS A 70 21.13 9.60 -12.33
C LYS A 70 21.64 9.79 -10.89
N TRP A 71 21.17 10.81 -10.16
CA TRP A 71 21.46 10.95 -8.74
C TRP A 71 20.89 9.80 -7.91
N ARG A 72 19.65 9.37 -8.17
CA ARG A 72 19.03 8.22 -7.48
C ARG A 72 19.85 6.96 -7.64
N ILE A 73 20.29 6.66 -8.87
CA ILE A 73 21.16 5.49 -9.13
C ILE A 73 22.47 5.60 -8.32
N ARG A 74 23.10 6.78 -8.25
CA ARG A 74 24.32 6.96 -7.43
C ARG A 74 24.07 6.77 -5.94
N GLN A 75 22.94 7.25 -5.43
CA GLN A 75 22.58 7.01 -4.04
C GLN A 75 22.36 5.51 -3.78
N LEU A 76 21.78 4.78 -4.73
CA LEU A 76 21.52 3.34 -4.58
C LEU A 76 22.83 2.57 -4.54
N ILE A 77 23.74 2.88 -5.45
CA ILE A 77 25.10 2.34 -5.44
C ILE A 77 25.78 2.61 -4.10
N GLY A 78 25.72 3.83 -3.59
CA GLY A 78 26.32 4.18 -2.30
C GLY A 78 25.70 3.44 -1.11
N THR A 79 24.38 3.24 -1.12
CA THR A 79 23.69 2.42 -0.11
C THR A 79 24.10 0.96 -0.21
N CYS A 80 24.13 0.37 -1.40
CA CYS A 80 24.57 -1.01 -1.61
C CYS A 80 26.04 -1.22 -1.17
N GLN A 81 26.93 -0.26 -1.46
CA GLN A 81 28.32 -0.30 -1.00
C GLN A 81 28.42 -0.26 0.52
N ARG A 82 27.59 0.55 1.19
CA ARG A 82 27.56 0.63 2.66
C ARG A 82 27.06 -0.67 3.28
N VAL A 83 25.95 -1.21 2.77
CA VAL A 83 25.40 -2.51 3.20
C VAL A 83 26.44 -3.61 3.00
N ALA A 84 27.13 -3.64 1.86
CA ALA A 84 28.20 -4.61 1.62
C ALA A 84 29.35 -4.45 2.63
N ALA A 85 29.80 -3.22 2.90
CA ALA A 85 30.85 -2.96 3.88
C ALA A 85 30.43 -3.37 5.31
N GLU A 86 29.20 -3.10 5.72
CA GLU A 86 28.63 -3.52 7.00
C GLU A 86 28.58 -5.06 7.11
N GLY A 87 28.25 -5.77 6.02
CA GLY A 87 28.23 -7.24 5.99
C GLY A 87 29.61 -7.91 6.11
N TYR A 88 30.70 -7.20 5.79
CA TYR A 88 32.07 -7.68 6.04
C TYR A 88 32.56 -7.43 7.47
N LEU A 89 31.85 -6.62 8.25
CA LEU A 89 32.13 -6.33 9.66
C LEU A 89 31.29 -7.24 10.58
N ASP A 90 31.23 -6.93 11.88
CA ASP A 90 30.31 -7.60 12.81
C ASP A 90 28.87 -7.14 12.52
N TYR A 91 28.15 -7.95 11.73
CA TYR A 91 26.78 -7.72 11.31
C TYR A 91 25.74 -8.16 12.37
N GLY A 92 26.19 -8.63 13.55
CA GLY A 92 25.30 -9.06 14.63
C GLY A 92 24.34 -10.18 14.20
N VAL A 93 23.03 -9.96 14.37
CA VAL A 93 22.00 -10.93 14.00
C VAL A 93 21.69 -10.81 12.50
N ALA A 94 21.92 -11.90 11.76
CA ALA A 94 21.74 -11.94 10.31
C ALA A 94 20.37 -11.45 9.82
N GLN A 95 19.29 -11.81 10.51
CA GLN A 95 17.94 -11.37 10.15
C GLN A 95 17.78 -9.85 10.28
N SER A 96 18.21 -9.27 11.39
CA SER A 96 18.13 -7.81 11.60
C SER A 96 19.01 -7.04 10.61
N PHE A 97 20.16 -7.61 10.21
CA PHE A 97 20.99 -7.04 9.14
C PHE A 97 20.26 -7.01 7.79
N ILE A 98 19.62 -8.12 7.41
CA ILE A 98 18.80 -8.21 6.19
C ILE A 98 17.66 -7.19 6.22
N ASP A 99 16.90 -7.14 7.32
CA ASP A 99 15.76 -6.23 7.47
C ASP A 99 16.19 -4.75 7.37
N ASN A 100 17.35 -4.40 7.94
CA ASN A 100 17.93 -3.04 7.87
C ASN A 100 18.42 -2.67 6.46
N ALA A 101 19.04 -3.62 5.76
CA ALA A 101 19.48 -3.44 4.38
C ALA A 101 18.27 -3.20 3.46
N GLU A 102 17.22 -4.01 3.60
CA GLU A 102 15.96 -3.86 2.88
C GLU A 102 15.32 -2.49 3.13
N GLN A 103 15.24 -2.06 4.39
CA GLN A 103 14.69 -0.75 4.76
C GLN A 103 15.49 0.42 4.17
N SER A 104 16.83 0.30 4.13
CA SER A 104 17.72 1.33 3.59
C SER A 104 17.55 1.50 2.07
N ILE A 105 17.46 0.39 1.34
CA ILE A 105 17.18 0.38 -0.10
C ILE A 105 15.78 0.93 -0.36
N TYR A 106 14.79 0.50 0.43
CA TYR A 106 13.40 0.94 0.32
C TYR A 106 13.23 2.46 0.52
N ASN A 107 13.86 3.04 1.56
CA ASN A 107 13.77 4.48 1.83
C ASN A 107 14.30 5.32 0.66
N LEU A 108 15.30 4.80 -0.06
CA LEU A 108 15.84 5.45 -1.25
C LEU A 108 14.97 5.22 -2.50
N ALA A 109 14.31 4.06 -2.58
CA ALA A 109 13.39 3.73 -3.65
C ALA A 109 12.11 4.59 -3.62
N ARG A 110 11.70 5.10 -2.44
CA ARG A 110 10.61 6.08 -2.33
C ARG A 110 10.91 7.30 -3.20
N THR A 111 10.22 7.37 -4.32
CA THR A 111 10.08 8.60 -5.08
C THR A 111 9.32 9.59 -4.18
N GLN A 112 9.86 10.80 -3.96
CA GLN A 112 8.96 11.94 -3.73
C GLN A 112 8.22 12.16 -5.06
N GLU A 113 7.14 11.42 -5.28
CA GLU A 113 6.22 11.76 -6.36
C GLU A 113 5.72 13.18 -6.14
N GLY A 114 5.59 13.93 -7.24
CA GLY A 114 5.45 15.37 -7.25
C GLY A 114 4.29 15.89 -6.41
N SER A 115 4.44 17.15 -5.95
CA SER A 115 3.44 17.98 -5.27
C SER A 115 2.24 17.22 -4.71
N SER A 116 2.33 16.76 -3.46
CA SER A 116 1.20 16.30 -2.65
C SER A 116 0.10 17.37 -2.44
N VAL A 117 0.31 18.56 -2.98
CA VAL A 117 -0.57 19.71 -2.90
C VAL A 117 -1.27 19.89 -4.24
N GLU A 118 -2.58 19.66 -4.24
CA GLU A 118 -3.49 19.99 -5.34
C GLU A 118 -4.39 21.17 -4.94
N ARG A 119 -4.78 22.01 -5.90
CA ARG A 119 -5.78 23.06 -5.61
C ARG A 119 -7.13 22.41 -5.33
N ILE A 120 -7.84 22.92 -4.32
CA ILE A 120 -9.16 22.39 -3.92
C ILE A 120 -10.14 22.28 -5.10
N ARG A 121 -10.12 23.23 -6.03
CA ARG A 121 -10.93 23.20 -7.25
C ARG A 121 -10.72 21.92 -8.07
N ASP A 122 -9.47 21.52 -8.25
CA ASP A 122 -9.13 20.39 -9.11
C ASP A 122 -9.48 19.07 -8.41
N VAL A 123 -9.31 19.01 -7.08
CA VAL A 123 -9.75 17.88 -6.23
C VAL A 123 -11.28 17.73 -6.28
N VAL A 124 -12.02 18.83 -6.13
CA VAL A 124 -13.49 18.84 -6.17
C VAL A 124 -13.99 18.39 -7.54
N LEU A 125 -13.40 18.89 -8.63
CA LEU A 125 -13.74 18.44 -9.99
C LEU A 125 -13.51 16.94 -10.19
N LYS A 126 -12.41 16.38 -9.67
CA LYS A 126 -12.14 14.93 -9.69
C LYS A 126 -13.20 14.16 -8.89
N ALA A 127 -13.54 14.63 -7.68
CA ALA A 127 -14.54 13.99 -6.83
C ALA A 127 -15.93 13.95 -7.48
N PHE A 128 -16.39 15.06 -8.07
CA PHE A 128 -17.67 15.11 -8.79
C PHE A 128 -17.70 14.23 -10.03
N ARG A 129 -16.59 14.09 -10.77
CA ARG A 129 -16.49 13.14 -11.88
C ARG A 129 -16.67 11.70 -11.39
N LYS A 130 -15.96 11.30 -10.34
CA LYS A 130 -16.08 9.95 -9.74
C LYS A 130 -17.52 9.65 -9.29
N LEU A 131 -18.18 10.63 -8.66
CA LEU A 131 -19.57 10.51 -8.23
C LEU A 131 -20.54 10.39 -9.41
N ASN A 132 -20.38 11.20 -10.45
CA ASN A 132 -21.20 11.10 -11.66
C ASN A 132 -21.03 9.74 -12.38
N ASP A 133 -19.81 9.20 -12.39
CA ASP A 133 -19.54 7.88 -12.99
C ASP A 133 -20.26 6.76 -12.21
N THR A 134 -20.27 6.83 -10.86
CA THR A 134 -21.03 5.88 -10.03
C THR A 134 -22.54 5.97 -10.30
N ILE A 135 -23.09 7.18 -10.36
CA ILE A 135 -24.53 7.39 -10.63
C ILE A 135 -24.90 6.87 -12.03
N LYS A 136 -24.07 7.14 -13.04
CA LYS A 136 -24.31 6.66 -14.42
C LYS A 136 -24.32 5.14 -14.53
N ARG A 137 -23.51 4.45 -13.72
CA ARG A 137 -23.51 2.99 -13.62
C ARG A 137 -24.71 2.44 -12.84
N GLY A 138 -25.70 3.26 -12.45
CA GLY A 138 -26.83 2.81 -11.63
C GLY A 138 -26.43 2.28 -10.25
N GLY A 139 -25.18 2.52 -9.83
CA GLY A 139 -24.63 2.00 -8.59
C GLY A 139 -25.17 2.76 -7.38
N GLN A 140 -25.69 2.02 -6.39
CA GLN A 140 -26.06 2.58 -5.08
C GLN A 140 -24.84 2.77 -4.16
N ILE A 141 -23.69 2.21 -4.54
CA ILE A 141 -22.49 2.08 -3.70
C ILE A 141 -21.31 2.72 -4.43
N THR A 142 -20.64 3.68 -3.78
CA THR A 142 -19.50 4.42 -4.35
C THR A 142 -18.16 3.70 -4.20
N GLY A 143 -18.04 2.85 -3.18
CA GLY A 143 -16.89 1.96 -2.97
C GLY A 143 -17.11 0.56 -3.51
N ILE A 144 -16.20 -0.36 -3.18
CA ILE A 144 -16.32 -1.78 -3.50
C ILE A 144 -17.39 -2.40 -2.58
N SER A 145 -18.41 -3.02 -3.16
CA SER A 145 -19.46 -3.72 -2.41
C SER A 145 -18.89 -4.92 -1.65
N SER A 146 -19.20 -5.03 -0.35
CA SER A 146 -18.84 -6.19 0.49
C SER A 146 -19.71 -7.43 0.21
N GLY A 147 -20.82 -7.25 -0.50
CA GLY A 147 -21.86 -8.25 -0.71
C GLY A 147 -22.89 -8.31 0.44
N PHE A 148 -22.66 -7.58 1.53
CA PHE A 148 -23.62 -7.44 2.63
C PHE A 148 -24.43 -6.15 2.46
N LYS A 149 -25.58 -6.23 1.77
CA LYS A 149 -26.43 -5.06 1.43
C LYS A 149 -26.60 -4.04 2.57
N ARG A 150 -26.91 -4.51 3.79
CA ARG A 150 -27.10 -3.61 4.93
C ARG A 150 -25.81 -2.92 5.38
N TYR A 151 -24.69 -3.62 5.32
CA TYR A 151 -23.39 -3.03 5.62
C TYR A 151 -23.03 -2.00 4.54
N ASP A 152 -23.18 -2.35 3.27
CA ASP A 152 -22.87 -1.46 2.16
C ASP A 152 -23.76 -0.20 2.14
N MET A 153 -25.04 -0.31 2.55
CA MET A 153 -25.90 0.87 2.74
C MET A 153 -25.40 1.82 3.83
N LEU A 154 -24.75 1.29 4.87
CA LEU A 154 -24.22 2.10 5.99
C LEU A 154 -22.84 2.68 5.69
N THR A 155 -22.02 1.99 4.90
CA THR A 155 -20.62 2.37 4.62
C THR A 155 -20.40 2.97 3.23
N ALA A 156 -21.40 2.86 2.35
CA ALA A 156 -21.27 3.12 0.92
C ALA A 156 -20.15 2.29 0.26
N GLY A 157 -19.88 1.09 0.80
CA GLY A 157 -18.86 0.14 0.34
C GLY A 157 -17.48 0.35 0.97
N LEU A 158 -16.49 -0.35 0.45
CA LEU A 158 -15.09 -0.29 0.85
C LEU A 158 -14.34 0.71 -0.05
N HIS A 159 -13.72 1.73 0.53
CA HIS A 159 -13.14 2.85 -0.21
C HIS A 159 -11.62 2.76 -0.34
N GLU A 160 -11.10 3.23 -1.47
CA GLU A 160 -9.67 3.28 -1.75
C GLU A 160 -8.94 4.19 -0.76
N GLY A 161 -7.82 3.73 -0.20
CA GLY A 161 -7.07 4.52 0.77
C GLY A 161 -7.52 4.35 2.21
N ASP A 162 -8.59 3.58 2.45
CA ASP A 162 -9.09 3.31 3.78
C ASP A 162 -8.53 2.03 4.40
N LEU A 163 -8.29 2.12 5.70
CA LEU A 163 -7.98 0.99 6.56
C LEU A 163 -9.23 0.73 7.39
N THR A 164 -9.79 -0.47 7.27
CA THR A 164 -10.95 -0.92 8.04
C THR A 164 -10.48 -1.98 9.03
N ILE A 165 -10.70 -1.72 10.33
CA ILE A 165 -10.38 -2.67 11.39
C ILE A 165 -11.63 -3.46 11.76
N ILE A 166 -11.54 -4.79 11.68
CA ILE A 166 -12.61 -5.67 12.14
C ILE A 166 -12.11 -6.40 13.38
N ALA A 167 -12.70 -6.04 14.52
CA ALA A 167 -12.26 -6.53 15.81
C ALA A 167 -13.29 -7.47 16.45
N ALA A 168 -12.85 -8.64 16.89
CA ALA A 168 -13.71 -9.57 17.61
C ALA A 168 -12.91 -10.45 18.59
N ARG A 169 -13.63 -11.15 19.47
CA ARG A 169 -13.05 -12.19 20.33
C ARG A 169 -12.78 -13.47 19.53
N PRO A 170 -11.85 -14.34 19.98
CA PRO A 170 -11.69 -15.68 19.41
C PRO A 170 -13.02 -16.42 19.30
N GLY A 171 -13.24 -17.12 18.19
CA GLY A 171 -14.46 -17.89 17.95
C GLY A 171 -15.68 -17.10 17.49
N MET A 172 -15.66 -15.76 17.50
CA MET A 172 -16.80 -14.92 17.07
C MET A 172 -16.96 -14.80 15.54
N GLY A 173 -16.14 -15.51 14.75
CA GLY A 173 -16.27 -15.57 13.29
C GLY A 173 -15.57 -14.48 12.49
N LYS A 174 -14.57 -13.77 13.06
CA LYS A 174 -13.80 -12.70 12.36
C LYS A 174 -13.29 -13.15 10.98
N THR A 175 -12.61 -14.29 10.93
CA THR A 175 -12.06 -14.89 9.70
C THR A 175 -13.17 -15.27 8.73
N SER A 176 -14.23 -15.93 9.21
CA SER A 176 -15.35 -16.34 8.36
C SER A 176 -16.04 -15.14 7.72
N PHE A 177 -16.20 -14.03 8.45
CA PHE A 177 -16.80 -12.81 7.93
C PHE A 177 -15.97 -12.22 6.77
N VAL A 178 -14.65 -12.06 6.94
CA VAL A 178 -13.79 -11.49 5.89
C VAL A 178 -13.60 -12.41 4.69
N LEU A 179 -13.61 -13.73 4.88
CA LEU A 179 -13.59 -14.67 3.75
C LEU A 179 -14.85 -14.58 2.90
N ASN A 180 -16.02 -14.33 3.51
CA ASN A 180 -17.26 -14.09 2.77
C ASN A 180 -17.19 -12.76 2.00
N ILE A 181 -16.63 -11.70 2.59
CA ILE A 181 -16.35 -10.46 1.87
C ILE A 181 -15.43 -10.74 0.67
N ALA A 182 -14.33 -11.47 0.87
CA ALA A 182 -13.39 -11.79 -0.20
C ALA A 182 -14.07 -12.54 -1.37
N ALA A 183 -14.86 -13.56 -1.05
CA ALA A 183 -15.61 -14.32 -2.05
C ALA A 183 -16.63 -13.44 -2.80
N ASN A 184 -17.36 -12.57 -2.10
CA ASN A 184 -18.34 -11.67 -2.72
C ASN A 184 -17.70 -10.60 -3.60
N VAL A 185 -16.56 -10.03 -3.17
CA VAL A 185 -15.80 -9.03 -3.94
C VAL A 185 -15.18 -9.64 -5.18
N GLY A 186 -14.68 -10.89 -5.09
CA GLY A 186 -14.09 -11.60 -6.21
C GLY A 186 -15.10 -12.05 -7.27
N LYS A 187 -16.40 -12.15 -6.93
CA LYS A 187 -17.46 -12.48 -7.89
C LYS A 187 -17.73 -11.29 -8.84
N PRO A 188 -17.92 -11.54 -10.14
CA PRO A 188 -18.42 -10.51 -11.07
C PRO A 188 -19.73 -9.92 -10.53
N GLN A 189 -19.85 -8.59 -10.55
CA GLN A 189 -21.06 -7.92 -10.08
C GLN A 189 -21.88 -7.43 -11.27
N ALA A 190 -23.19 -7.70 -11.26
CA ALA A 190 -24.12 -7.11 -12.20
C ALA A 190 -24.28 -5.62 -11.85
N THR A 191 -23.90 -4.73 -12.77
CA THR A 191 -23.86 -3.29 -12.51
C THR A 191 -24.81 -2.49 -13.40
N GLY A 192 -25.42 -3.07 -14.44
CA GLY A 192 -26.33 -2.34 -15.33
C GLY A 192 -27.80 -2.76 -15.23
N PRO A 193 -28.75 -1.87 -15.58
CA PRO A 193 -30.16 -2.27 -15.83
C PRO A 193 -30.28 -3.30 -16.96
N ASN A 194 -29.25 -3.41 -17.80
CA ASN A 194 -29.15 -4.37 -18.91
C ASN A 194 -28.36 -5.66 -18.54
N GLY A 195 -27.99 -5.85 -17.27
CA GLY A 195 -27.26 -7.05 -16.83
C GLY A 195 -25.78 -7.08 -17.19
N GLU A 196 -25.16 -5.93 -17.48
CA GLU A 196 -23.71 -5.83 -17.70
C GLU A 196 -22.94 -6.23 -16.44
N GLU A 197 -21.99 -7.13 -16.57
CA GLU A 197 -21.13 -7.60 -15.49
C GLU A 197 -19.86 -6.72 -15.41
N GLU A 198 -19.64 -6.07 -14.27
CA GLU A 198 -18.38 -5.39 -13.99
C GLU A 198 -17.30 -6.45 -13.75
N ALA A 199 -16.10 -6.19 -14.26
CA ALA A 199 -14.98 -7.10 -14.13
C ALA A 199 -14.70 -7.41 -12.64
N SER A 200 -14.39 -8.67 -12.36
CA SER A 200 -14.08 -9.12 -11.01
C SER A 200 -12.90 -8.34 -10.42
N VAL A 201 -13.04 -7.99 -9.14
CA VAL A 201 -12.00 -7.29 -8.39
C VAL A 201 -11.12 -8.32 -7.70
N GLY A 202 -9.81 -8.23 -7.93
CA GLY A 202 -8.83 -9.10 -7.29
C GLY A 202 -8.74 -8.87 -5.79
N VAL A 203 -8.73 -9.95 -5.00
CA VAL A 203 -8.63 -9.90 -3.53
C VAL A 203 -7.39 -10.65 -3.06
N MET A 204 -6.59 -10.03 -2.20
CA MET A 204 -5.45 -10.68 -1.57
C MET A 204 -5.70 -10.87 -0.07
N VAL A 205 -5.60 -12.11 0.40
CA VAL A 205 -5.80 -12.50 1.79
C VAL A 205 -4.47 -12.95 2.38
N PHE A 206 -4.00 -12.26 3.41
CA PHE A 206 -2.79 -12.59 4.17
C PHE A 206 -3.21 -13.22 5.49
N SER A 207 -3.03 -14.52 5.63
CA SER A 207 -3.45 -15.33 6.76
C SER A 207 -2.26 -15.74 7.61
N LEU A 208 -2.03 -14.98 8.68
CA LEU A 208 -0.91 -15.17 9.60
C LEU A 208 -1.25 -16.20 10.69
N GLU A 209 -2.54 -16.45 10.94
CA GLU A 209 -3.01 -17.41 11.95
C GLU A 209 -3.26 -18.81 11.37
N MET A 210 -3.79 -18.89 10.15
CA MET A 210 -4.33 -20.12 9.58
C MET A 210 -3.64 -20.51 8.26
N PRO A 211 -3.35 -21.81 8.02
CA PRO A 211 -2.88 -22.27 6.73
C PRO A 211 -3.89 -22.02 5.61
N ARG A 212 -3.40 -21.76 4.39
CA ARG A 212 -4.25 -21.44 3.22
C ARG A 212 -5.25 -22.55 2.88
N GLU A 213 -4.88 -23.82 3.06
CA GLU A 213 -5.75 -24.97 2.78
C GLU A 213 -6.96 -24.98 3.72
N GLN A 214 -6.80 -24.55 4.97
CA GLN A 214 -7.91 -24.46 5.92
C GLN A 214 -8.87 -23.32 5.55
N LEU A 215 -8.34 -22.19 5.05
CA LEU A 215 -9.18 -21.09 4.56
C LEU A 215 -9.93 -21.50 3.30
N ALA A 216 -9.25 -22.12 2.34
CA ALA A 216 -9.86 -22.62 1.11
C ALA A 216 -11.01 -23.59 1.41
N ASN A 217 -10.80 -24.57 2.30
CA ASN A 217 -11.85 -25.49 2.74
C ASN A 217 -13.05 -24.76 3.33
N ARG A 218 -12.84 -23.75 4.16
CA ARG A 218 -13.94 -22.94 4.72
C ARG A 218 -14.72 -22.18 3.65
N MET A 219 -14.04 -21.60 2.66
CA MET A 219 -14.70 -20.89 1.57
C MET A 219 -15.53 -21.85 0.71
N VAL A 220 -14.98 -23.01 0.35
CA VAL A 220 -15.69 -24.04 -0.42
C VAL A 220 -16.91 -24.56 0.36
N CYS A 221 -16.78 -24.86 1.66
CA CYS A 221 -17.92 -25.22 2.52
C CYS A 221 -19.01 -24.15 2.54
N SER A 222 -18.61 -22.89 2.67
CA SER A 222 -19.53 -21.75 2.75
C SER A 222 -20.34 -21.61 1.46
N GLU A 223 -19.67 -21.75 0.30
CA GLU A 223 -20.32 -21.71 -1.01
C GLU A 223 -21.21 -22.95 -1.25
N ALA A 224 -20.73 -24.14 -0.87
CA ALA A 224 -21.46 -25.40 -1.04
C ALA A 224 -22.62 -25.58 -0.05
N ARG A 225 -22.66 -24.78 1.02
CA ARG A 225 -23.54 -24.97 2.19
C ARG A 225 -23.40 -26.37 2.80
N VAL A 226 -22.16 -26.82 2.95
CA VAL A 226 -21.80 -28.10 3.57
C VAL A 226 -21.08 -27.84 4.89
N ASP A 227 -21.40 -28.60 5.93
CA ASP A 227 -20.75 -28.47 7.22
C ASP A 227 -19.24 -28.81 7.12
N VAL A 228 -18.40 -27.89 7.59
CA VAL A 228 -16.94 -28.05 7.63
C VAL A 228 -16.50 -29.22 8.51
N SER A 229 -17.31 -29.62 9.50
CA SER A 229 -17.04 -30.75 10.37
C SER A 229 -16.95 -32.06 9.56
N LYS A 230 -17.83 -32.24 8.56
CA LYS A 230 -17.87 -33.42 7.68
C LYS A 230 -16.60 -33.57 6.85
N LEU A 231 -16.03 -32.47 6.40
CA LEU A 231 -14.75 -32.46 5.69
C LEU A 231 -13.59 -32.87 6.59
N ARG A 232 -13.65 -32.48 7.86
CA ARG A 232 -12.61 -32.80 8.85
C ARG A 232 -12.69 -34.24 9.34
N SER A 233 -13.89 -34.80 9.47
CA SER A 233 -14.14 -36.19 9.87
C SER A 233 -14.06 -37.18 8.71
N GLY A 234 -14.05 -36.71 7.45
CA GLY A 234 -14.12 -37.55 6.26
C GLY A 234 -15.52 -38.14 6.01
N SER A 235 -16.55 -37.73 6.77
CA SER A 235 -17.91 -38.23 6.64
C SER A 235 -18.70 -37.45 5.57
N ILE A 236 -18.21 -37.49 4.33
CA ILE A 236 -18.82 -36.80 3.18
C ILE A 236 -19.62 -37.82 2.36
N ASP A 237 -20.92 -37.57 2.21
CA ASP A 237 -21.76 -38.36 1.32
C ASP A 237 -21.61 -37.90 -0.15
N ARG A 238 -22.14 -38.70 -1.08
CA ARG A 238 -22.04 -38.40 -2.52
C ARG A 238 -22.67 -37.05 -2.88
N GLN A 239 -23.76 -36.66 -2.23
CA GLN A 239 -24.46 -35.42 -2.53
C GLN A 239 -23.66 -34.20 -2.07
N ASP A 240 -23.05 -34.28 -0.89
CA ASP A 240 -22.16 -33.26 -0.37
C ASP A 240 -20.89 -33.15 -1.21
N PHE A 241 -20.32 -34.28 -1.67
CA PHE A 241 -19.19 -34.28 -2.58
C PHE A 241 -19.51 -33.52 -3.88
N GLU A 242 -20.66 -33.79 -4.50
CA GLU A 242 -21.11 -33.09 -5.72
C GLU A 242 -21.29 -31.57 -5.50
N LYS A 243 -21.84 -31.16 -4.35
CA LYS A 243 -21.95 -29.72 -3.98
C LYS A 243 -20.57 -29.09 -3.82
N LEU A 244 -19.65 -29.76 -3.12
CA LEU A 244 -18.29 -29.29 -2.89
C LEU A 244 -17.52 -29.15 -4.20
N THR A 245 -17.63 -30.11 -5.12
CA THR A 245 -16.99 -30.03 -6.44
C THR A 245 -17.48 -28.82 -7.25
N ARG A 246 -18.81 -28.58 -7.29
CA ARG A 246 -19.36 -27.41 -7.97
C ARG A 246 -18.90 -26.09 -7.34
N ALA A 247 -18.92 -26.02 -6.01
CA ALA A 247 -18.46 -24.85 -5.27
C ALA A 247 -16.96 -24.58 -5.50
N ALA A 248 -16.13 -25.62 -5.50
CA ALA A 248 -14.70 -25.51 -5.78
C ALA A 248 -14.42 -24.98 -7.20
N ALA A 249 -15.18 -25.44 -8.19
CA ALA A 249 -15.07 -24.94 -9.57
C ALA A 249 -15.49 -23.46 -9.70
N ALA A 250 -16.55 -23.05 -8.98
CA ALA A 250 -16.96 -21.65 -8.95
C ALA A 250 -15.91 -20.76 -8.25
N LEU A 251 -15.35 -21.26 -7.14
CA LEU A 251 -14.33 -20.53 -6.37
C LEU A 251 -13.01 -20.38 -7.12
N SER A 252 -12.57 -21.41 -7.85
CA SER A 252 -11.28 -21.40 -8.56
C SER A 252 -11.24 -20.39 -9.71
N ALA A 253 -12.39 -19.96 -10.21
CA ALA A 253 -12.50 -18.91 -11.22
C ALA A 253 -12.36 -17.49 -10.64
N LEU A 254 -12.41 -17.32 -9.31
CA LEU A 254 -12.34 -16.00 -8.68
C LEU A 254 -10.88 -15.52 -8.56
N PRO A 255 -10.61 -14.21 -8.75
CA PRO A 255 -9.28 -13.64 -8.61
C PRO A 255 -8.93 -13.42 -7.13
N ILE A 256 -8.74 -14.52 -6.38
CA ILE A 256 -8.43 -14.48 -4.95
C ILE A 256 -7.08 -15.17 -4.71
N TRP A 257 -6.14 -14.45 -4.09
CA TRP A 257 -4.85 -14.97 -3.68
C TRP A 257 -4.79 -15.09 -2.16
N ILE A 258 -4.27 -16.20 -1.66
CA ILE A 258 -4.06 -16.44 -0.23
C ILE A 258 -2.58 -16.66 0.02
N ASP A 259 -2.02 -15.89 0.96
CA ASP A 259 -0.66 -16.03 1.45
C ASP A 259 -0.71 -16.34 2.95
N ASP A 260 -0.07 -17.42 3.37
CA ASP A 260 -0.02 -17.87 4.76
C ASP A 260 1.39 -17.81 5.37
N SER A 261 2.25 -16.92 4.85
CA SER A 261 3.60 -16.72 5.37
C SER A 261 3.53 -16.17 6.80
N PRO A 262 4.14 -16.84 7.80
CA PRO A 262 4.14 -16.34 9.18
C PRO A 262 5.05 -15.12 9.32
N GLY A 263 4.79 -14.28 10.34
CA GLY A 263 5.68 -13.17 10.71
C GLY A 263 5.81 -12.07 9.65
N LEU A 264 4.79 -11.89 8.80
CA LEU A 264 4.80 -10.95 7.67
C LEU A 264 5.05 -9.51 8.12
N SER A 265 6.10 -8.90 7.57
CA SER A 265 6.39 -7.47 7.72
C SER A 265 5.60 -6.62 6.71
N LEU A 266 5.48 -5.31 6.98
CA LEU A 266 4.82 -4.37 6.07
C LEU A 266 5.52 -4.27 4.70
N LEU A 267 6.84 -4.48 4.66
CA LEU A 267 7.62 -4.42 3.44
C LEU A 267 7.34 -5.64 2.55
N GLU A 268 7.36 -6.84 3.14
CA GLU A 268 7.04 -8.09 2.45
C GLU A 268 5.60 -8.10 1.96
N LEU A 269 4.65 -7.65 2.80
CA LEU A 269 3.23 -7.48 2.42
C LEU A 269 3.11 -6.67 1.14
N ARG A 270 3.77 -5.51 1.10
CA ARG A 270 3.75 -4.62 -0.07
C ARG A 270 4.39 -5.24 -1.30
N ALA A 271 5.55 -5.88 -1.14
CA ALA A 271 6.25 -6.54 -2.23
C ALA A 271 5.37 -7.63 -2.88
N LYS A 272 4.72 -8.46 -2.05
CA LYS A 272 3.78 -9.49 -2.50
C LYS A 272 2.58 -8.89 -3.23
N VAL A 273 1.99 -7.81 -2.70
CA VAL A 273 0.87 -7.12 -3.37
C VAL A 273 1.28 -6.53 -4.72
N ARG A 274 2.43 -5.84 -4.79
CA ARG A 274 2.94 -5.25 -6.04
C ARG A 274 3.21 -6.31 -7.11
N ARG A 275 3.74 -7.47 -6.71
CA ARG A 275 3.97 -8.61 -7.61
C ARG A 275 2.66 -9.09 -8.25
N VAL A 276 1.64 -9.36 -7.44
CA VAL A 276 0.33 -9.80 -7.95
C VAL A 276 -0.34 -8.71 -8.79
N GLN A 277 -0.22 -7.43 -8.41
CA GLN A 277 -0.68 -6.32 -9.25
C GLN A 277 -0.02 -6.36 -10.64
N SER A 278 1.30 -6.53 -10.70
CA SER A 278 2.01 -6.57 -11.99
C SER A 278 1.60 -7.73 -12.90
N GLU A 279 1.17 -8.85 -12.32
CA GLU A 279 0.76 -10.06 -13.06
C GLU A 279 -0.72 -10.02 -13.47
N PHE A 280 -1.60 -9.45 -12.62
CA PHE A 280 -3.05 -9.51 -12.80
C PHE A 280 -3.65 -8.24 -13.40
N GLU A 281 -3.09 -7.06 -13.10
CA GLU A 281 -3.68 -5.82 -13.58
C GLU A 281 -3.57 -5.72 -15.11
N ARG A 282 -4.69 -5.37 -15.73
CA ARG A 282 -4.76 -5.13 -17.17
C ARG A 282 -5.48 -3.83 -17.43
N THR A 283 -5.05 -3.15 -18.48
CA THR A 283 -5.58 -1.85 -18.89
C THR A 283 -5.99 -1.98 -20.35
N ASP A 284 -7.13 -1.39 -20.71
CA ASP A 284 -7.53 -1.27 -22.12
C ASP A 284 -6.76 -0.15 -22.83
N ASP A 285 -7.00 -0.01 -24.14
CA ASP A 285 -6.37 1.00 -24.99
C ASP A 285 -6.67 2.44 -24.55
N ASN A 286 -7.72 2.64 -23.74
CA ASN A 286 -8.13 3.94 -23.21
C ASN A 286 -7.51 4.25 -21.83
N GLY A 287 -6.65 3.37 -21.31
CA GLY A 287 -6.04 3.57 -20.00
C GLY A 287 -6.94 3.17 -18.83
N VAL A 288 -8.07 2.51 -19.07
CA VAL A 288 -9.00 2.06 -18.03
C VAL A 288 -8.61 0.65 -17.57
N LYS A 289 -8.49 0.46 -16.25
CA LYS A 289 -8.19 -0.85 -15.66
C LYS A 289 -9.36 -1.81 -15.90
N THR A 290 -9.14 -2.81 -16.76
CA THR A 290 -10.10 -3.89 -17.04
C THR A 290 -9.99 -5.05 -16.06
N ARG A 291 -8.81 -5.22 -15.45
CA ARG A 291 -8.59 -6.08 -14.28
C ARG A 291 -7.76 -5.34 -13.28
N ARG A 292 -8.11 -5.45 -12.00
CA ARG A 292 -7.34 -4.83 -10.92
C ARG A 292 -7.37 -5.68 -9.66
N VAL A 293 -6.28 -5.67 -8.91
CA VAL A 293 -6.37 -5.99 -7.48
C VAL A 293 -7.07 -4.81 -6.81
N GLY A 294 -7.99 -5.04 -5.89
CA GLY A 294 -8.76 -3.95 -5.29
C GLY A 294 -9.14 -4.15 -3.83
N LEU A 295 -8.72 -5.25 -3.20
CA LEU A 295 -8.90 -5.42 -1.76
C LEU A 295 -7.75 -6.22 -1.17
N ILE A 296 -7.25 -5.76 -0.02
CA ILE A 296 -6.26 -6.47 0.79
C ILE A 296 -6.92 -6.82 2.13
N ILE A 297 -6.80 -8.07 2.57
CA ILE A 297 -7.31 -8.57 3.85
C ILE A 297 -6.15 -9.17 4.63
N ILE A 298 -6.04 -8.85 5.93
CA ILE A 298 -4.97 -9.33 6.81
C ILE A 298 -5.61 -9.98 8.04
N ASP A 299 -5.37 -11.27 8.26
CA ASP A 299 -5.83 -12.08 9.41
C ASP A 299 -4.63 -12.60 10.22
N TYR A 300 -4.17 -11.91 11.27
CA TYR A 300 -4.66 -10.68 11.87
C TYR A 300 -3.47 -9.80 12.30
N LEU A 301 -3.73 -8.52 12.57
CA LEU A 301 -2.72 -7.48 12.71
C LEU A 301 -1.66 -7.81 13.78
N GLN A 302 -2.08 -8.37 14.91
CA GLN A 302 -1.19 -8.76 16.01
C GLN A 302 -0.30 -9.99 15.72
N LEU A 303 -0.25 -10.50 14.49
CA LEU A 303 0.76 -11.50 14.08
C LEU A 303 1.75 -10.94 13.06
N MET A 304 1.57 -9.69 12.62
CA MET A 304 2.56 -9.00 11.80
C MET A 304 3.81 -8.68 12.62
N ARG A 305 4.95 -8.65 11.94
CA ARG A 305 6.25 -8.28 12.52
C ARG A 305 6.48 -6.78 12.35
N GLY A 306 6.64 -6.06 13.46
CA GLY A 306 7.10 -4.68 13.47
C GLY A 306 8.61 -4.55 13.28
N ARG A 307 9.14 -3.34 13.44
CA ARG A 307 10.59 -3.12 13.41
C ARG A 307 11.25 -3.62 14.68
N ASP A 308 12.46 -4.17 14.56
CA ASP A 308 13.29 -4.54 15.69
C ASP A 308 13.62 -3.28 16.53
N GLY A 309 13.54 -3.37 17.87
CA GLY A 309 13.88 -2.28 18.80
C GLY A 309 12.71 -1.47 19.36
N VAL A 310 11.46 -1.88 19.13
CA VAL A 310 10.27 -1.27 19.76
C VAL A 310 10.03 -1.88 21.15
N ASN A 311 10.02 -1.04 22.18
CA ASN A 311 9.98 -1.48 23.59
C ASN A 311 8.59 -1.92 24.09
N SER A 312 7.51 -1.67 23.33
CA SER A 312 6.14 -2.02 23.71
C SER A 312 5.36 -2.61 22.54
N ARG A 313 4.65 -3.71 22.79
CA ARG A 313 3.75 -4.33 21.82
C ARG A 313 2.68 -3.36 21.32
N GLU A 314 2.21 -2.45 22.19
CA GLU A 314 1.21 -1.45 21.82
C GLU A 314 1.77 -0.46 20.78
N GLN A 315 3.03 -0.04 20.95
CA GLN A 315 3.70 0.86 20.02
C GLN A 315 3.97 0.14 18.69
N GLU A 316 4.36 -1.13 18.73
CA GLU A 316 4.58 -1.94 17.52
C GLU A 316 3.29 -2.06 16.70
N ILE A 317 2.17 -2.39 17.35
CA ILE A 317 0.85 -2.46 16.73
C ILE A 317 0.44 -1.09 16.14
N SER A 318 0.73 -0.01 16.86
CA SER A 318 0.47 1.36 16.40
C SER A 318 1.26 1.70 15.14
N GLU A 319 2.54 1.30 15.07
CA GLU A 319 3.36 1.48 13.88
C GLU A 319 2.86 0.65 12.70
N ILE A 320 2.43 -0.59 12.94
CA ILE A 320 1.82 -1.46 11.93
C ILE A 320 0.53 -0.81 11.40
N SER A 321 -0.36 -0.35 12.27
CA SER A 321 -1.62 0.32 11.88
C SER A 321 -1.38 1.52 10.97
N ARG A 322 -0.52 2.46 11.39
CA ARG A 322 -0.10 3.61 10.56
C ARG A 322 0.51 3.17 9.24
N GLY A 323 1.34 2.13 9.28
CA GLY A 323 1.96 1.54 8.11
C GLY A 323 0.93 1.01 7.10
N LEU A 324 -0.08 0.30 7.59
CA LEU A 324 -1.19 -0.22 6.78
C LEU A 324 -2.07 0.90 6.22
N LYS A 325 -2.36 1.96 6.98
CA LYS A 325 -3.07 3.14 6.46
C LYS A 325 -2.27 3.85 5.38
N GLY A 326 -0.95 3.96 5.58
CA GLY A 326 -0.03 4.47 4.56
C GLY A 326 -0.02 3.62 3.29
N LEU A 327 0.02 2.29 3.44
CA LEU A 327 -0.05 1.33 2.35
C LEU A 327 -1.37 1.45 1.58
N ALA A 328 -2.51 1.53 2.27
CA ALA A 328 -3.83 1.70 1.66
C ALA A 328 -3.87 2.95 0.76
N LYS A 329 -3.37 4.10 1.28
CA LYS A 329 -3.32 5.36 0.54
C LYS A 329 -2.36 5.29 -0.66
N GLU A 330 -1.19 4.70 -0.49
CA GLU A 330 -0.19 4.53 -1.56
C GLU A 330 -0.72 3.66 -2.69
N LEU A 331 -1.31 2.51 -2.35
CA LEU A 331 -1.83 1.55 -3.32
C LEU A 331 -3.19 1.97 -3.90
N LYS A 332 -3.85 2.96 -3.30
CA LYS A 332 -5.24 3.37 -3.59
C LYS A 332 -6.18 2.17 -3.53
N MET A 333 -6.09 1.40 -2.45
CA MET A 333 -6.89 0.20 -2.22
C MET A 333 -7.44 0.20 -0.81
N PRO A 334 -8.67 -0.29 -0.58
CA PRO A 334 -9.13 -0.63 0.76
C PRO A 334 -8.28 -1.76 1.35
N VAL A 335 -7.93 -1.61 2.62
CA VAL A 335 -7.25 -2.61 3.43
C VAL A 335 -8.17 -2.97 4.59
N ILE A 336 -8.48 -4.26 4.76
CA ILE A 336 -9.16 -4.79 5.94
C ILE A 336 -8.12 -5.49 6.81
N ALA A 337 -7.98 -5.07 8.07
CA ALA A 337 -7.15 -5.78 9.03
C ALA A 337 -8.00 -6.32 10.16
N LEU A 338 -7.87 -7.62 10.43
CA LEU A 338 -8.49 -8.24 11.59
C LEU A 338 -7.70 -7.88 12.85
N SER A 339 -8.42 -7.67 13.94
CA SER A 339 -7.84 -7.45 15.27
C SER A 339 -8.53 -8.32 16.30
N GLN A 340 -7.76 -8.85 17.25
CA GLN A 340 -8.31 -9.59 18.36
C GLN A 340 -8.52 -8.68 19.57
N LEU A 341 -9.73 -8.73 20.17
CA LEU A 341 -10.06 -7.94 21.37
C LEU A 341 -9.46 -8.56 22.63
N ASN A 342 -9.24 -7.74 23.66
CA ASN A 342 -8.82 -8.21 24.98
C ASN A 342 -9.90 -9.06 25.69
N ARG A 343 -9.50 -9.93 26.62
CA ARG A 343 -10.40 -10.75 27.47
C ARG A 343 -11.22 -9.90 28.45
N ALA A 344 -10.83 -8.66 28.72
CA ALA A 344 -11.54 -7.73 29.61
C ALA A 344 -13.00 -7.45 29.18
N VAL A 345 -13.37 -7.68 27.91
CA VAL A 345 -14.77 -7.66 27.45
C VAL A 345 -15.66 -8.63 28.24
N GLU A 346 -15.09 -9.77 28.67
CA GLU A 346 -15.83 -10.88 29.28
C GLU A 346 -16.11 -10.69 30.77
N SER A 347 -15.32 -9.85 31.46
CA SER A 347 -15.44 -9.57 32.89
C SER A 347 -16.41 -8.43 33.21
N ARG A 348 -16.97 -7.76 32.19
CA ARG A 348 -17.98 -6.70 32.39
C ARG A 348 -19.29 -7.33 32.86
N GLY A 349 -19.76 -6.89 34.03
CA GLY A 349 -20.99 -7.39 34.66
C GLY A 349 -22.30 -6.97 33.98
N ASP A 350 -22.23 -6.22 32.87
CA ASP A 350 -23.41 -5.69 32.20
C ASP A 350 -23.98 -6.68 31.17
N LYS A 351 -25.31 -6.62 30.92
CA LYS A 351 -26.04 -7.53 30.01
C LYS A 351 -25.59 -7.45 28.53
N SER A 352 -24.63 -6.59 28.22
CA SER A 352 -24.09 -6.36 26.90
C SER A 352 -22.60 -6.68 26.91
N LYS A 353 -22.24 -7.94 26.64
CA LYS A 353 -20.88 -8.35 26.23
C LYS A 353 -20.51 -7.83 24.82
N ARG A 354 -21.05 -6.68 24.43
CA ARG A 354 -20.79 -6.03 23.14
C ARG A 354 -19.43 -5.33 23.21
N PRO A 355 -18.55 -5.54 22.23
CA PRO A 355 -17.30 -4.80 22.12
C PRO A 355 -17.52 -3.29 22.14
N GLN A 356 -16.61 -2.58 22.81
CA GLN A 356 -16.47 -1.14 22.77
C GLN A 356 -15.09 -0.77 22.23
N ILE A 357 -14.90 0.49 21.84
CA ILE A 357 -13.62 0.97 21.31
C ILE A 357 -12.50 0.80 22.34
N SER A 358 -12.82 0.95 23.63
CA SER A 358 -11.87 0.68 24.74
C SER A 358 -11.35 -0.76 24.79
N ASP A 359 -12.00 -1.72 24.14
CA ASP A 359 -11.54 -3.12 24.08
C ASP A 359 -10.43 -3.35 23.04
N LEU A 360 -10.17 -2.35 22.18
CA LEU A 360 -9.01 -2.26 21.29
C LEU A 360 -7.80 -1.59 21.96
N ARG A 361 -7.92 -1.15 23.22
CA ARG A 361 -7.01 -0.18 23.84
C ARG A 361 -5.63 -0.72 24.28
N GLU A 362 -5.39 -2.03 24.26
CA GLU A 362 -4.00 -2.59 24.25
C GLU A 362 -3.27 -2.29 22.92
N SER A 363 -3.86 -1.44 22.07
CA SER A 363 -3.38 -1.01 20.77
C SER A 363 -3.79 0.45 20.54
N GLY A 364 -3.57 1.32 21.54
CA GLY A 364 -4.16 2.64 21.68
C GLY A 364 -4.08 3.61 20.48
N ALA A 365 -3.26 3.38 19.46
CA ALA A 365 -3.27 4.18 18.23
C ALA A 365 -4.20 3.66 17.12
N ILE A 366 -4.65 2.39 17.17
CA ILE A 366 -5.55 1.83 16.14
C ILE A 366 -6.86 2.64 16.04
N GLU A 367 -7.35 3.19 17.14
CA GLU A 367 -8.55 4.05 17.14
C GLU A 367 -8.34 5.39 16.40
N GLN A 368 -7.10 5.88 16.37
CA GLN A 368 -6.77 7.21 15.85
C GLN A 368 -6.37 7.21 14.37
N ASP A 369 -6.05 6.04 13.82
CA ASP A 369 -5.50 5.84 12.46
C ASP A 369 -6.55 5.28 11.47
#